data_AF-A0A2D4SMI8-F1
#
_entry.id   AF-A0A2D4SMI8-F1
#
_cell.length_a   1.000
_cell.length_b   1.000
_cell.length_c   1.000
_cell.angle_alpha   90.00
_cell.angle_beta   90.00
_cell.angle_gamma   90.00
#
_symmetry.space_group_name_H-M   'P 1'
#
loop_
_entity.id
_entity.type
_entity.pdbx_description
1 polymer ?
#
loop_
_entity_poly.entity_id
_entity_poly.type
_entity_poly.pdbx_seq_one_letter_code
_entity_poly.pdbx_strand_id
1 'polypeptide(L)'
;QKMQGVGTRRQALCITHLAQVAACAHQHLFVSKSVDGDRTSSQLRFLTTQERIEEIARMLGGVDITDRTRAHAQELLQENSTLRPVLSIVS
;
A
#
# COMPACT_ATOMS: atom_id res chain seq x y z
N GLN A 1 18.05 -31.89 -4.73
CA GLN A 1 18.88 -31.12 -3.77
C GLN A 1 18.61 -29.63 -3.95
N LYS A 2 18.23 -28.96 -2.86
CA LYS A 2 18.36 -27.52 -2.55
C LYS A 2 17.91 -26.46 -3.57
N MET A 3 16.72 -25.90 -3.33
CA MET A 3 16.43 -24.49 -3.63
C MET A 3 15.51 -23.82 -2.57
N GLN A 4 15.49 -24.31 -1.33
CA GLN A 4 14.70 -23.73 -0.23
C GLN A 4 15.46 -22.66 0.59
N GLY A 5 16.65 -22.23 0.14
CA GLY A 5 17.62 -21.57 1.01
C GLY A 5 17.94 -20.09 0.75
N VAL A 6 17.21 -19.39 -0.11
CA VAL A 6 17.54 -18.00 -0.47
C VAL A 6 16.27 -17.15 -0.52
N GLY A 7 15.82 -16.62 0.63
CA GLY A 7 14.66 -15.72 0.62
C GLY A 7 14.23 -15.09 1.94
N THR A 8 14.78 -15.50 3.09
CA THR A 8 14.23 -15.13 4.40
C THR A 8 14.66 -13.75 4.93
N ARG A 9 15.37 -12.93 4.14
CA ARG A 9 15.91 -11.62 4.58
C ARG A 9 15.89 -10.52 3.52
N ARG A 10 14.93 -10.53 2.58
CA ARG A 10 14.84 -9.47 1.56
C ARG A 10 13.49 -8.77 1.63
N GLN A 11 13.55 -7.45 1.79
CA GLN A 11 12.42 -6.56 1.63
C GLN A 11 12.20 -6.34 0.14
N ALA A 12 10.98 -6.57 -0.33
CA ALA A 12 10.59 -6.22 -1.70
C ALA A 12 9.91 -4.86 -1.68
N LEU A 13 10.29 -3.98 -2.59
CA LEU A 13 9.64 -2.69 -2.83
C LEU A 13 8.81 -2.79 -4.11
N CYS A 14 7.53 -2.43 -4.04
CA CYS A 14 6.63 -2.37 -5.18
C CYS A 14 6.00 -0.98 -5.26
N ILE A 15 5.96 -0.41 -6.46
CA ILE A 15 5.17 0.80 -6.75
C ILE A 15 3.97 0.33 -7.56
N THR A 16 2.76 0.58 -7.07
CA THR A 16 1.54 0.08 -7.73
C THR A 16 0.36 1.01 -7.52
N HIS A 17 -0.50 1.05 -8.53
CA HIS A 17 -1.82 1.69 -8.46
C HIS A 17 -2.97 0.66 -8.37
N LEU A 18 -2.65 -0.64 -8.33
CA LEU A 18 -3.65 -1.70 -8.23
C LEU A 18 -3.95 -2.02 -6.76
N ALA A 19 -5.20 -1.84 -6.36
CA ALA A 19 -5.66 -2.03 -4.98
C ALA A 19 -5.32 -3.44 -4.44
N GLN A 20 -5.53 -4.48 -5.25
CA GLN A 20 -5.26 -5.86 -4.87
C GLN A 20 -3.77 -6.11 -4.59
N VAL A 21 -2.89 -5.53 -5.41
CA VAL A 21 -1.44 -5.67 -5.22
C VAL A 21 -0.99 -4.87 -4.01
N ALA A 22 -1.53 -3.66 -3.81
CA ALA A 22 -1.25 -2.85 -2.65
C ALA A 22 -1.75 -3.51 -1.35
N ALA A 23 -2.92 -4.15 -1.35
CA ALA A 23 -3.47 -4.83 -0.18
C ALA A 23 -2.59 -6.01 0.30
N CYS A 24 -1.80 -6.62 -0.59
CA CYS A 24 -0.82 -7.65 -0.26
C CYS A 24 0.41 -7.13 0.51
N ALA A 25 0.62 -5.81 0.58
CA ALA A 25 1.78 -5.25 1.24
C ALA A 25 1.63 -5.24 2.76
N HIS A 26 2.74 -5.45 3.46
CA HIS A 26 2.78 -5.38 4.92
C HIS A 26 2.78 -3.93 5.42
N GLN A 27 3.44 -3.05 4.67
CA GLN A 27 3.58 -1.64 4.97
C GLN A 27 3.30 -0.83 3.71
N HIS A 28 2.63 0.30 3.87
CA HIS A 28 2.32 1.21 2.77
C HIS A 28 3.00 2.55 3.06
N LEU A 29 3.74 3.04 2.07
CA LEU A 29 4.24 4.41 2.04
C LEU A 29 3.36 5.22 1.12
N PHE A 30 2.88 6.35 1.62
CA PHE A 30 2.19 7.34 0.83
C PHE A 30 3.16 8.40 0.33
N VAL A 31 3.13 8.65 -0.97
CA VAL A 31 3.89 9.72 -1.61
C VAL A 31 2.98 10.93 -1.77
N SER A 32 3.43 12.08 -1.29
CA SER A 32 2.78 13.35 -1.58
C SER A 32 3.79 14.35 -2.15
N LYS A 33 3.28 15.31 -2.92
CA LYS A 33 4.07 16.47 -3.34
C LYS A 33 3.86 17.59 -2.33
N SER A 34 4.95 18.19 -1.89
CA SER A 34 4.97 19.40 -1.06
C SER A 34 5.68 20.50 -1.84
N VAL A 35 5.07 21.68 -1.91
CA VAL A 35 5.62 22.86 -2.57
C VAL A 35 5.99 23.87 -1.49
N ASP A 36 7.26 24.28 -1.47
CA ASP A 36 7.78 25.32 -0.59
C ASP A 36 8.48 26.39 -1.45
N GLY A 37 7.82 27.54 -1.59
CA GLY A 37 8.19 28.57 -2.57
C GLY A 37 8.21 28.01 -3.99
N ASP A 38 9.34 28.19 -4.69
CA ASP A 38 9.55 27.67 -6.05
C ASP A 38 10.09 26.22 -6.08
N ARG A 39 10.21 25.54 -4.93
CA ARG A 39 10.73 24.18 -4.85
C ARG A 39 9.61 23.17 -4.60
N THR A 40 9.45 22.23 -5.53
CA THR A 40 8.61 21.04 -5.33
C THR A 40 9.48 19.90 -4.79
N SER A 41 9.07 19.31 -3.67
CA SER A 41 9.69 18.12 -3.08
C SER A 41 8.67 16.99 -2.93
N SER A 42 9.13 15.74 -3.03
CA SER A 42 8.29 14.57 -2.73
C SER A 42 8.51 14.14 -1.29
N GLN A 43 7.42 13.94 -0.56
CA GLN A 43 7.44 13.44 0.81
C GLN A 43 6.92 12.02 0.84
N LEU A 44 7.53 11.20 1.70
CA LEU A 44 7.14 9.82 1.96
C LEU A 44 6.73 9.72 3.43
N ARG A 45 5.58 9.10 3.70
CA ARG A 45 5.18 8.77 5.07
C ARG A 45 4.55 7.40 5.12
N PHE A 46 4.69 6.70 6.25
CA PHE A 46 3.95 5.46 6.47
C PHE A 46 2.47 5.76 6.69
N LEU A 47 1.62 4.88 6.15
CA LEU A 47 0.19 4.89 6.41
C LEU A 47 -0.12 4.05 7.64
N THR A 48 -0.97 4.58 8.52
CA THR A 48 -1.62 3.82 9.58
C THR A 48 -2.60 2.80 9.01
N THR A 49 -3.06 1.84 9.82
CA THR A 49 -4.05 0.85 9.38
C THR A 49 -5.32 1.51 8.81
N GLN A 50 -5.81 2.58 9.45
CA GLN A 50 -7.01 3.28 8.97
C GLN A 50 -6.75 3.99 7.63
N GLU A 51 -5.60 4.64 7.49
CA GLU A 51 -5.25 5.32 6.24
C GLU A 51 -5.00 4.33 5.10
N ARG A 52 -4.50 3.11 5.41
CA ARG A 52 -4.40 2.02 4.43
C ARG A 52 -5.77 1.62 3.91
N ILE A 53 -6.77 1.51 4.78
CA ILE A 53 -8.15 1.20 4.38
C ILE A 53 -8.68 2.28 3.45
N GLU A 54 -8.54 3.56 3.82
CA GLU A 54 -9.01 4.66 2.97
C GLU A 54 -8.30 4.68 1.62
N GLU A 55 -6.99 4.43 1.59
CA GLU A 55 -6.23 4.44 0.36
C GLU A 55 -6.56 3.26 -0.55
N ILE A 56 -6.72 2.05 0.00
CA ILE A 56 -7.22 0.90 -0.78
C ILE A 56 -8.65 1.15 -1.26
N ALA A 57 -9.52 1.73 -0.43
CA ALA A 57 -10.88 2.08 -0.82
C ALA A 57 -10.90 3.14 -1.93
N ARG A 58 -10.00 4.13 -1.89
CA ARG A 58 -9.76 5.11 -2.96
C ARG A 58 -9.30 4.43 -4.24
N MET A 59 -8.35 3.49 -4.15
CA MET A 59 -7.88 2.74 -5.31
C MET A 59 -8.96 1.84 -5.92
N LEU A 60 -9.92 1.36 -5.11
CA LEU A 60 -11.06 0.54 -5.56
C LEU A 60 -12.22 1.36 -6.14
N GLY A 61 -12.63 2.42 -5.44
CA GLY A 61 -13.81 3.24 -5.76
C GLY A 61 -13.50 4.50 -6.58
N GLY A 62 -12.22 4.82 -6.78
CA GLY A 62 -11.79 6.04 -7.44
C GLY A 62 -12.10 7.28 -6.60
N VAL A 63 -12.98 8.14 -7.12
CA VAL A 63 -13.33 9.44 -6.50
C VAL A 63 -14.42 9.28 -5.43
N ASP A 64 -15.31 8.28 -5.58
CA ASP A 64 -16.45 8.09 -4.70
C ASP A 64 -16.18 6.99 -3.66
N ILE A 65 -15.67 7.39 -2.50
CA ILE A 65 -15.44 6.49 -1.38
C ILE A 65 -16.73 6.32 -0.58
N THR A 66 -17.37 5.16 -0.76
CA THR A 66 -18.57 4.74 -0.03
C THR A 66 -18.24 3.79 1.12
N ASP A 67 -19.22 3.54 1.99
CA ASP A 67 -19.05 2.56 3.08
C ASP A 67 -18.85 1.14 2.55
N ARG A 68 -19.46 0.80 1.39
CA ARG A 68 -19.25 -0.49 0.72
C ARG A 68 -17.82 -0.65 0.23
N THR A 69 -17.23 0.40 -0.35
CA THR A 69 -15.83 0.36 -0.81
C THR A 69 -14.85 0.28 0.35
N ARG A 70 -15.17 0.90 1.51
CA ARG A 70 -14.38 0.75 2.75
C ARG A 70 -14.46 -0.66 3.31
N ALA A 71 -15.65 -1.25 3.36
CA ALA A 71 -15.84 -2.62 3.81
C ALA A 71 -15.03 -3.60 2.94
N HIS A 72 -15.11 -3.45 1.62
CA HIS A 72 -14.34 -4.29 0.70
C HIS A 72 -12.81 -4.10 0.85
N ALA A 73 -12.34 -2.87 1.08
CA ALA A 73 -10.94 -2.60 1.36
C ALA A 73 -10.45 -3.27 2.67
N GLN A 74 -11.29 -3.28 3.71
CA GLN A 74 -11.00 -3.96 4.97
C GLN A 74 -10.87 -5.47 4.78
N GLU A 75 -11.78 -6.09 4.04
CA GLU A 75 -11.72 -7.52 3.70
C GLU A 75 -10.41 -7.87 3.00
N LEU A 76 -10.03 -7.13 1.95
CA LEU A 76 -8.79 -7.34 1.20
C LEU A 76 -7.53 -7.24 2.06
N LEU A 77 -7.51 -6.32 3.03
CA LEU A 77 -6.38 -6.15 3.94
C LEU A 77 -6.30 -7.27 4.99
N GLN A 78 -7.43 -7.83 5.41
CA GLN A 78 -7.47 -8.96 6.34
C GLN A 78 -7.02 -10.27 5.69
N GLU A 79 -7.47 -10.54 4.46
CA GLU A 79 -7.15 -11.76 3.70
C GLU A 79 -5.64 -11.90 3.43
N ASN A 80 -4.92 -10.79 3.28
CA ASN A 80 -3.53 -10.77 2.84
C ASN A 80 -2.47 -10.71 3.96
N SER A 81 -2.87 -10.96 5.22
CA SER A 81 -2.00 -10.89 6.40
C SER A 81 -0.88 -11.98 6.47
N THR A 82 -0.71 -12.82 5.44
CA THR A 82 0.15 -14.02 5.48
C THR A 82 1.31 -14.05 4.47
N LEU A 83 1.47 -13.06 3.59
CA LEU A 83 2.43 -13.11 2.47
C LEU A 83 3.56 -12.08 2.60
N ARG A 84 4.81 -12.56 2.79
CA ARG A 84 6.17 -11.91 2.78
C ARG A 84 6.25 -10.35 2.83
N PRO A 85 7.25 -9.75 3.53
CA PRO A 85 7.33 -8.29 3.69
C PRO A 85 7.55 -7.55 2.35
N VAL A 86 6.44 -7.11 1.74
CA VAL A 86 6.39 -6.20 0.59
C VAL A 86 6.02 -4.82 1.12
N LEU A 87 6.81 -3.81 0.73
CA LEU A 87 6.49 -2.40 0.92
C LEU A 87 5.80 -1.91 -0.35
N SER A 88 4.58 -1.40 -0.24
CA SER A 88 3.89 -0.74 -1.35
C SER A 88 4.06 0.76 -1.26
N ILE A 89 4.43 1.40 -2.37
CA ILE A 89 4.38 2.85 -2.52
C ILE A 89 3.11 3.18 -3.31
N VAL A 90 2.23 3.94 -2.67
CA VAL A 90 0.97 4.45 -3.23
C VAL A 90 1.08 5.97 -3.37
N SER A 91 0.54 6.51 -4.46
CA SER A 91 0.62 7.93 -4.83
C SER A 91 -0.75 8.52 -5.13
#